data_AF-A0A932NV31-F1
#
_entry.id   AF-A0A932NV31-F1
#
_cell.length_a   1.000
_cell.length_b   1.000
_cell.length_c   1.000
_cell.angle_alpha   90.00
_cell.angle_beta   90.00
_cell.angle_gamma   90.00
#
_symmetry.space_group_name_H-M   'P 1'
#
loop_
_entity.id
_entity.type
_entity.pdbx_description
1 polymer ?
#
loop_
_entity_poly.entity_id
_entity_poly.type
_entity_poly.pdbx_seq_one_letter_code
_entity_poly.pdbx_strand_id
1 'polypeptide(L)' 'MTFDEILTQVVALLQREGHVTYRALKRRFGLDDEYLEDLRGEIIKAKRLAIDEGGEVLEAIRITNLW' A
#
# COMPACT_ATOMS: atom_id res chain seq x y z
N MET A 1 -8.90 5.41 13.27
CA MET A 1 -8.44 4.11 12.75
C MET A 1 -7.00 3.96 13.20
N THR A 2 -6.61 2.76 13.63
CA THR A 2 -5.22 2.45 14.00
C THR A 2 -4.35 2.26 12.76
N PHE A 3 -3.03 2.24 12.94
CA PHE A 3 -2.09 1.89 11.87
C PHE A 3 -2.40 0.54 11.24
N ASP A 4 -2.62 -0.49 12.06
CA ASP A 4 -2.90 -1.86 11.59
C ASP A 4 -4.20 -1.96 10.78
N GLU A 5 -5.23 -1.19 11.14
CA GLU A 5 -6.49 -1.12 10.40
C GLU A 5 -6.29 -0.51 9.01
N ILE A 6 -5.51 0.58 8.90
CA ILE A 6 -5.21 1.21 7.61
C ILE A 6 -4.30 0.31 6.77
N LEU A 7 -3.26 -0.26 7.36
CA LEU A 7 -2.35 -1.18 6.69
C LEU A 7 -3.11 -2.36 6.08
N THR A 8 -4.03 -2.96 6.83
CA THR A 8 -4.89 -4.05 6.35
C THR A 8 -5.74 -3.61 5.14
N GLN A 9 -6.37 -2.44 5.22
CA GLN A 9 -7.19 -1.91 4.13
C GLN A 9 -6.37 -1.57 2.87
N VAL A 10 -5.17 -1.00 3.03
CA VAL A 10 -4.26 -0.69 1.92
C VAL A 10 -3.78 -1.96 1.23
N VAL A 11 -3.39 -2.99 2.00
CA VAL A 11 -2.99 -4.29 1.44
C VAL A 11 -4.14 -4.95 0.68
N ALA A 12 -5.36 -4.96 1.25
CA ALA A 12 -6.53 -5.52 0.57
C ALA A 12 -6.86 -4.77 -0.72
N LEU A 13 -6.73 -3.43 -0.71
CA LEU A 13 -6.90 -2.61 -1.91
C LEU A 13 -5.84 -2.95 -2.96
N LEU A 14 -4.57 -3.02 -2.56
CA LEU A 14 -3.45 -3.30 -3.46
C LEU A 14 -3.56 -4.71 -4.07
N GLN A 15 -4.04 -5.69 -3.30
CA GLN A 15 -4.34 -7.04 -3.79
C GLN A 15 -5.43 -7.05 -4.86
N ARG A 16 -6.47 -6.22 -4.67
CA ARG A 16 -7.61 -6.16 -5.61
C ARG A 16 -7.26 -5.44 -6.92
N GLU A 17 -6.55 -4.32 -6.83
CA GLU A 17 -6.26 -3.46 -7.99
C GLU A 17 -4.92 -3.79 -8.66
N GLY A 18 -4.02 -4.50 -7.98
CA GLY A 18 -2.66 -4.79 -8.43
C GLY A 18 -1.69 -3.61 -8.32
N HIS A 19 -2.17 -2.38 -8.43
CA HIS A 19 -1.38 -1.16 -8.25
C HIS A 19 -2.24 -0.01 -7.73
N VAL A 20 -1.65 0.91 -6.96
CA VAL A 20 -2.34 2.11 -6.45
C VAL A 20 -1.39 3.29 -6.36
N THR A 21 -1.81 4.45 -6.87
CA THR A 21 -1.04 5.70 -6.73
C THR A 21 -1.01 6.18 -5.28
N TYR A 22 0.12 6.77 -4.84
CA TYR A 22 0.23 7.39 -3.52
C TYR A 22 -0.80 8.50 -3.30
N ARG A 23 -1.10 9.27 -4.34
CA ARG A 23 -2.14 10.31 -4.28
C ARG A 23 -3.52 9.75 -4.00
N ALA A 24 -3.86 8.59 -4.57
CA ALA A 24 -5.14 7.92 -4.29
C ALA A 24 -5.20 7.41 -2.85
N LEU A 25 -4.10 6.87 -2.32
CA LEU A 25 -4.02 6.44 -0.91
C LEU A 25 -4.21 7.61 0.05
N LYS A 26 -3.48 8.73 -0.15
CA LYS A 26 -3.64 9.96 0.65
C LYS A 26 -5.09 10.44 0.66
N ARG A 27 -5.73 10.52 -0.51
CA ARG A 27 -7.12 10.98 -0.63
C ARG A 27 -8.15 10.04 0.00
N ARG A 28 -7.97 8.72 -0.18
CA ARG A 28 -8.95 7.72 0.28
C ARG A 28 -8.91 7.50 1.77
N PHE A 29 -7.72 7.56 2.37
CA PHE A 29 -7.51 7.25 3.78
C PHE A 29 -7.15 8.48 4.62
N GLY A 30 -7.05 9.67 4.02
CA GLY A 30 -6.73 10.90 4.74
C GLY A 30 -5.30 10.93 5.28
N LEU A 31 -4.35 10.35 4.54
CA LEU A 31 -2.96 10.19 4.98
C LEU A 31 -2.16 11.46 4.67
N ASP A 32 -1.33 11.86 5.62
CA ASP A 32 -0.23 12.78 5.38
C ASP A 32 0.99 12.04 4.82
N ASP A 33 2.08 12.78 4.61
CA ASP A 33 3.31 12.26 4.02
C ASP A 33 4.06 11.31 4.96
N GLU A 34 4.07 11.61 6.26
CA GLU A 34 4.77 10.80 7.28
C GLU A 34 4.10 9.44 7.44
N TYR A 35 2.77 9.43 7.58
CA TYR A 35 2.00 8.20 7.69
C TYR A 35 2.13 7.33 6.43
N LEU A 36 2.18 7.96 5.25
CA LEU A 36 2.36 7.25 3.99
C LEU A 36 3.74 6.59 3.92
N GLU A 37 4.80 7.27 4.37
CA GLU A 37 6.15 6.70 4.40
C GLU A 37 6.26 5.52 5.38
N ASP A 38 5.58 5.57 6.53
CA ASP A 38 5.50 4.44 7.46
C ASP A 38 4.81 3.23 6.83
N LEU A 39 3.66 3.44 6.17
CA LEU A 39 2.97 2.39 5.43
C LEU A 39 3.85 1.80 4.32
N ARG A 40 4.57 2.66 3.58
CA ARG A 40 5.50 2.23 2.54
C ARG A 40 6.62 1.37 3.11
N GLY A 41 7.20 1.78 4.24
CA GLY A 41 8.21 1.02 4.96
C GLY A 41 7.71 -0.38 5.32
N GLU A 42 6.51 -0.46 5.90
CA GLU A 42 5.91 -1.73 6.29
C GLU A 42 5.59 -2.62 5.08
N ILE A 43 4.97 -2.08 4.02
CA ILE A 43 4.52 -2.85 2.86
C ILE A 43 5.70 -3.32 1.99
N ILE A 44 6.65 -2.43 1.71
CA ILE A 44 7.77 -2.70 0.79
C ILE A 44 8.92 -3.38 1.52
N LYS A 45 9.37 -2.82 2.66
CA LYS A 45 10.62 -3.26 3.31
C LYS A 45 10.38 -4.45 4.23
N ALA A 46 9.36 -4.37 5.09
CA ALA A 46 9.07 -5.42 6.07
C ALA A 46 8.34 -6.61 5.44
N LYS A 47 7.18 -6.35 4.82
CA LYS A 47 6.31 -7.42 4.28
C LYS A 47 6.66 -7.85 2.85
N ARG A 48 7.37 -7.02 2.09
CA ARG A 48 7.78 -7.28 0.69
C ARG A 48 6.60 -7.65 -0.22
N LEU A 49 5.47 -6.97 -0.05
CA LEU A 49 4.24 -7.23 -0.82
C LEU A 49 4.14 -6.38 -2.08
N ALA A 50 4.87 -5.27 -2.12
CA ALA A 50 4.83 -4.29 -3.20
C ALA A 50 6.21 -3.73 -3.51
N ILE A 51 6.39 -3.22 -4.73
CA ILE A 51 7.47 -2.30 -5.09
C ILE A 51 6.95 -0.88 -5.22
N ASP A 52 7.89 0.05 -5.09
CA ASP A 52 7.69 1.43 -5.47
C ASP A 52 8.03 1.59 -6.96
N GLU A 53 7.03 1.98 -7.74
CA GLU A 53 7.20 2.30 -9.15
C GLU A 53 7.30 3.83 -9.30
N GLY A 54 8.55 4.29 -9.47
CA GLY A 54 8.86 5.68 -9.81
C GLY A 54 8.51 6.72 -8.74
N GLY A 55 8.38 6.32 -7.47
CA GLY A 55 8.00 7.23 -6.38
C GLY A 55 6.54 7.69 -6.40
N GLU A 56 5.70 7.07 -7.23
CA GLU A 56 4.32 7.53 -7.47
C GLU A 56 3.29 6.42 -7.23
N VAL A 57 3.69 5.16 -7.41
CA VAL A 57 2.80 4.00 -7.41
C VAL A 57 3.34 2.90 -6.52
N LEU A 58 2.46 2.30 -5.72
CA LEU A 58 2.68 0.99 -5.11
C LEU A 58 2.18 -0.08 -6.08
N GLU A 59 3.06 -0.95 -6.54
CA GLU A 59 2.75 -2.06 -7.45
C GLU A 59 2.97 -3.40 -6.73
N ALA A 60 1.96 -4.28 -6.74
CA ALA A 60 2.04 -5.58 -6.07
C ALA A 60 3.04 -6.53 -6.76
N ILE A 61 3.89 -7.22 -6.00
CA ILE A 61 4.98 -8.10 -6.52
C ILE A 61 4.50 -9.47 -7.06
N ARG A 62 3.18 -9.70 -7.11
CA ARG A 62 2.44 -10.98 -7.27
C ARG A 62 2.05 -11.61 -5.94
N ILE A 63 0.73 -11.70 -5.73
CA ILE A 63 0.11 -12.65 -4.82
C ILE A 63 -0.78 -13.51 -5.71
N THR A 64 -0.36 -14.74 -5.96
CA THR A 64 -1.18 -15.75 -6.62
C THR A 64 -2.52 -15.85 -5.89
N ASN A 65 -3.59 -15.46 -6.57
CA ASN A 65 -4.95 -15.86 -6.20
C ASN A 65 -5.01 -17.39 -6.23
N LEU A 66 -4.82 -18.04 -5.07
CA LEU A 66 -5.29 -19.39 -4.85
C LEU A 66 -6.75 -19.27 -4.39
N TRP A 67 -7.66 -19.26 -5.38
CA TRP A 67 -9.01 -19.78 -5.22
C TRP A 67 -8.99 -21.27 -5.53
#